data_AF-A0A2E7RR57-F1
#
_entry.id   AF-A0A2E7RR57-F1
#
_cell.length_a   1.000
_cell.length_b   1.000
_cell.length_c   1.000
_cell.angle_alpha   90.00
_cell.angle_beta   90.00
_cell.angle_gamma   90.00
#
_symmetry.space_group_name_H-M   'P 1'
#
loop_
_entity.id
_entity.type
_entity.pdbx_description
1 polymer ?
#
loop_
_entity_poly.entity_id
_entity_poly.type
_entity_poly.pdbx_seq_one_letter_code
_entity_poly.pdbx_strand_id
1 'polypeptide(L)'
;MTEDLTVAKEIFKDKIREVRGPLLEAEDVVWMKAAEANDSDGKVASVAKKKKLRDAPAAAAITNAVNITALKAAWDSDVLGASPYK
;
A
#
# COMPACT_ATOMS: atom_id res chain seq x y z
N MET A 1 -19.10 5.42 22.34
CA MET A 1 -18.78 4.09 21.78
C MET A 1 -17.28 4.03 21.71
N THR A 2 -16.65 3.14 22.49
CA THR A 2 -15.19 2.95 22.41
C THR A 2 -14.94 2.12 21.16
N GLU A 3 -14.47 2.75 20.08
CA GLU A 3 -14.06 2.02 18.88
C GLU A 3 -12.92 1.08 19.26
N ASP A 4 -13.07 -0.21 18.96
CA ASP A 4 -11.99 -1.17 19.17
C ASP A 4 -10.88 -0.91 18.15
N LEU A 5 -9.84 -0.21 18.59
CA LEU A 5 -8.69 0.16 17.77
C LEU A 5 -7.97 -1.07 17.20
N THR A 6 -8.06 -2.23 17.85
CA THR A 6 -7.47 -3.48 17.35
C THR A 6 -8.21 -3.93 16.09
N VAL A 7 -9.54 -3.99 16.16
CA VAL A 7 -10.39 -4.32 15.01
C VAL A 7 -10.23 -3.29 13.90
N ALA A 8 -10.16 -2.00 14.25
CA ALA A 8 -9.95 -0.93 13.27
C ALA A 8 -8.63 -1.08 12.50
N LYS A 9 -7.54 -1.47 13.18
CA LYS A 9 -6.23 -1.74 12.53
C LYS A 9 -6.31 -2.90 11.54
N GLU A 10 -7.05 -3.96 11.85
CA GLU A 10 -7.21 -5.09 10.93
C GLU A 10 -8.03 -4.70 9.69
N ILE A 11 -9.15 -4.00 9.87
CA ILE A 11 -9.96 -3.49 8.75
C ILE A 11 -9.12 -2.53 7.87
N PHE A 12 -8.29 -1.69 8.49
CA PHE A 12 -7.40 -0.79 7.78
C PHE A 12 -6.38 -1.55 6.91
N LYS A 13 -5.77 -2.61 7.44
CA LYS A 13 -4.86 -3.48 6.67
C LYS A 13 -5.58 -4.18 5.53
N ASP A 14 -6.80 -4.65 5.74
CA ASP A 14 -7.61 -5.25 4.68
C ASP A 14 -7.92 -4.25 3.57
N LYS A 15 -8.21 -3.00 3.91
CA LYS A 15 -8.41 -1.95 2.90
C LYS A 15 -7.14 -1.66 2.10
N ILE A 16 -5.97 -1.68 2.73
CA ILE A 16 -4.69 -1.60 2.01
C ILE A 16 -4.53 -2.79 1.05
N ARG A 17 -4.86 -4.01 1.50
CA ARG A 17 -4.77 -5.22 0.67
C ARG A 17 -5.72 -5.17 -0.53
N GLU A 18 -6.91 -4.61 -0.35
CA GLU A 18 -7.87 -4.36 -1.43
C GLU A 18 -7.29 -3.39 -2.46
N VAL A 19 -6.78 -2.24 -2.02
CA VAL A 19 -6.27 -1.20 -2.93
C VAL A 19 -4.97 -1.60 -3.62
N ARG A 20 -4.07 -2.33 -2.95
CA ARG A 20 -2.78 -2.73 -3.55
C ARG A 20 -2.94 -3.76 -4.68
N GLY A 21 -4.03 -4.50 -4.73
CA GLY A 21 -4.28 -5.54 -5.75
C GLY A 21 -4.16 -5.01 -7.19
N PRO A 22 -5.04 -4.08 -7.62
CA PRO A 22 -4.95 -3.50 -8.96
C PRO A 22 -3.65 -2.72 -9.21
N LEU A 23 -3.02 -2.17 -8.16
CA LEU A 23 -1.72 -1.50 -8.29
C LEU A 23 -0.59 -2.49 -8.61
N LEU A 24 -0.61 -3.68 -8.00
CA LEU A 24 0.36 -4.73 -8.30
C LEU A 24 0.19 -5.25 -9.73
N GLU A 25 -1.06 -5.47 -10.17
CA GLU A 25 -1.38 -5.90 -11.53
C GLU A 25 -0.92 -4.87 -12.57
N ALA A 26 -1.14 -3.57 -12.29
CA ALA A 26 -0.63 -2.50 -13.16
C ALA A 26 0.90 -2.51 -13.25
N GLU A 27 1.59 -2.74 -12.13
CA GLU A 27 3.06 -2.87 -12.12
C GLU A 27 3.55 -4.15 -12.81
N ASP A 28 2.76 -5.22 -12.86
CA ASP A 28 3.07 -6.41 -13.68
C ASP A 28 3.12 -6.06 -15.16
N VAL A 29 2.17 -5.26 -15.65
CA VAL A 29 2.19 -4.75 -17.04
C VAL A 29 3.41 -3.86 -17.31
N VAL A 30 3.74 -2.94 -16.38
CA VAL A 30 4.92 -2.07 -16.51
C VAL A 30 6.21 -2.90 -16.59
N TRP A 31 6.34 -3.90 -15.73
CA TRP A 31 7.51 -4.78 -15.73
C TRP A 31 7.65 -5.56 -17.04
N MET A 32 6.55 -6.11 -17.57
CA MET A 32 6.57 -6.84 -18.84
C MET A 32 7.02 -5.96 -20.01
N LYS A 33 6.48 -4.73 -20.11
CA LYS A 33 6.90 -3.76 -21.13
C LYS A 33 8.39 -3.41 -21.01
N ALA A 34 8.89 -3.21 -19.78
CA ALA A 34 10.31 -2.95 -19.55
C ALA A 34 11.18 -4.16 -19.94
N ALA A 35 10.71 -5.38 -19.66
CA ALA A 35 11.41 -6.61 -20.07
C ALA A 35 11.47 -6.75 -21.60
N GLU A 36 10.36 -6.53 -22.30
CA GLU A 36 10.29 -6.53 -23.77
C GLU A 36 11.21 -5.48 -24.41
N ALA A 37 11.34 -4.31 -23.77
CA ALA A 37 12.23 -3.23 -24.21
C ALA A 37 13.71 -3.39 -23.80
N ASN A 38 14.06 -4.45 -23.05
CA ASN A 38 15.36 -4.59 -22.37
C ASN A 38 15.74 -3.41 -21.46
N ASP A 39 14.75 -2.71 -20.89
CA ASP A 39 14.95 -1.61 -19.96
C ASP A 39 15.23 -2.13 -18.54
N SER A 40 16.51 -2.14 -18.17
CA SER A 40 16.95 -2.59 -16.84
C SER A 40 16.49 -1.68 -15.71
N ASP A 41 16.46 -0.37 -15.93
CA ASP A 41 16.08 0.60 -14.91
C ASP A 41 14.57 0.53 -14.64
N GLY A 42 13.76 0.40 -15.69
CA GLY A 42 12.32 0.18 -15.60
C GLY A 42 11.96 -1.09 -14.82
N LYS A 43 12.69 -2.19 -15.03
CA LYS A 43 12.51 -3.43 -14.25
C LYS A 43 12.81 -3.23 -12.77
N VAL A 44 13.93 -2.58 -12.45
CA VAL A 44 14.34 -2.31 -11.05
C VAL A 44 13.32 -1.40 -10.36
N ALA A 45 12.89 -0.32 -11.03
CA ALA A 45 11.89 0.61 -10.51
C ALA A 45 10.55 -0.10 -10.21
N SER A 46 10.05 -0.93 -11.13
CA SER A 46 8.81 -1.68 -10.90
C SER A 46 8.93 -2.67 -9.74
N VAL A 47 10.03 -3.41 -9.64
CA VAL A 47 10.28 -4.33 -8.51
C VAL A 47 10.28 -3.57 -7.18
N ALA A 48 10.95 -2.41 -7.11
CA ALA A 48 10.99 -1.58 -5.91
C ALA A 48 9.58 -1.10 -5.51
N LYS A 49 8.76 -0.68 -6.49
CA LYS A 49 7.37 -0.25 -6.23
C LYS A 49 6.48 -1.41 -5.78
N LYS A 50 6.57 -2.58 -6.42
CA LYS A 50 5.87 -3.79 -5.95
C LYS A 50 6.26 -4.17 -4.53
N LYS A 51 7.53 -4.00 -4.14
CA LYS A 51 7.96 -4.23 -2.76
C LYS A 51 7.25 -3.29 -1.78
N LYS A 52 7.22 -1.98 -2.07
CA LYS A 52 6.48 -0.99 -1.25
C LYS A 52 5.00 -1.36 -1.08
N LEU A 53 4.32 -1.73 -2.17
CA LEU A 53 2.91 -2.17 -2.14
C LEU A 53 2.69 -3.41 -1.26
N ARG A 54 3.61 -4.38 -1.30
CA ARG A 54 3.51 -5.60 -0.48
C ARG A 54 3.77 -5.33 0.99
N ASP A 55 4.67 -4.42 1.29
CA ASP A 55 5.07 -4.05 2.66
C ASP A 55 4.07 -3.10 3.34
N ALA A 56 3.25 -2.36 2.56
CA ALA A 56 2.34 -1.34 3.08
C ALA A 56 1.44 -1.78 4.25
N PRO A 57 0.81 -2.98 4.28
CA PRO A 57 0.00 -3.41 5.43
C PRO A 57 0.79 -3.64 6.73
N ALA A 58 2.12 -3.74 6.65
CA ALA A 58 3.01 -3.93 7.80
C ALA A 58 3.66 -2.61 8.27
N ALA A 59 3.25 -1.46 7.73
CA ALA A 59 3.80 -0.17 8.10
C ALA A 59 3.69 0.08 9.61
N ALA A 60 4.81 0.46 10.24
CA ALA A 60 4.88 0.67 11.69
C ALA A 60 3.89 1.73 12.19
N ALA A 61 3.55 2.72 11.34
CA ALA A 61 2.54 3.73 11.65
C ALA A 61 1.16 3.12 11.97
N ILE A 62 0.78 1.99 11.35
CA ILE A 62 -0.46 1.27 11.63
C ILE A 62 -0.40 0.65 13.02
N THR A 63 0.68 -0.06 13.33
CA THR A 63 0.89 -0.70 14.64
C THR A 63 0.95 0.34 15.75
N ASN A 64 1.61 1.47 15.51
CA ASN A 64 1.82 2.54 16.48
C ASN A 64 0.65 3.53 16.60
N ALA A 65 -0.38 3.43 15.74
CA ALA A 65 -1.55 4.28 15.87
C ALA A 65 -2.22 4.07 17.24
N VAL A 66 -2.48 5.18 17.95
CA VAL A 66 -3.07 5.19 19.30
C VAL A 66 -4.55 5.60 19.31
N ASN A 67 -5.08 6.03 18.17
CA ASN A 67 -6.48 6.39 17.97
C ASN A 67 -6.83 6.31 16.48
N ILE A 68 -8.12 6.46 16.14
CA ILE A 68 -8.59 6.39 14.75
C ILE A 68 -8.03 7.51 13.87
N THR A 69 -7.86 8.72 14.41
CA THR A 69 -7.26 9.82 13.64
C THR A 69 -5.84 9.49 13.19
N ALA A 70 -5.01 8.95 14.09
CA ALA A 70 -3.66 8.50 13.78
C ALA A 70 -3.66 7.31 12.81
N LEU A 71 -4.62 6.39 12.94
CA LEU A 71 -4.76 5.25 12.03
C LEU A 71 -5.11 5.71 10.61
N LYS A 72 -6.07 6.65 10.45
CA LYS A 72 -6.41 7.23 9.15
C LYS A 72 -5.22 7.97 8.53
N ALA A 73 -4.43 8.67 9.34
CA ALA A 73 -3.22 9.36 8.90
C ALA A 73 -2.06 8.41 8.51
N ALA A 74 -2.12 7.14 8.92
CA ALA A 74 -1.13 6.13 8.53
C ALA A 74 -1.27 5.66 7.08
N TRP A 75 -2.25 6.17 6.32
CA TRP A 75 -2.41 5.85 4.91
C TRP A 75 -1.28 6.48 4.08
N ASP A 76 -0.46 5.65 3.44
CA ASP A 76 0.63 6.09 2.56
C ASP A 76 0.07 6.47 1.18
N SER A 77 -0.21 7.76 0.97
CA SER A 77 -0.77 8.24 -0.29
C SER A 77 0.18 8.17 -1.48
N ASP A 78 1.49 8.14 -1.22
CA ASP A 78 2.50 8.04 -2.28
C ASP A 78 2.57 6.61 -2.84
N VAL A 79 2.28 5.61 -2.00
CA VAL A 79 2.25 4.19 -2.39
C VAL A 79 0.86 3.73 -2.83
N LEU A 80 -0.19 4.16 -2.12
CA LEU A 80 -1.55 3.61 -2.26
C LEU A 80 -2.53 4.56 -2.98
N GLY A 81 -2.11 5.79 -3.28
CA GLY A 81 -2.96 6.82 -3.86
C GLY A 81 -3.86 7.50 -2.82
N ALA A 82 -4.90 8.21 -3.30
CA ALA A 82 -5.77 9.01 -2.45
C ALA A 82 -6.37 8.19 -1.28
N SER A 83 -6.29 8.74 -0.06
CA SER A 83 -6.86 8.10 1.12
C SER A 83 -8.39 8.01 1.00
N PRO A 84 -8.99 6.83 1.28
CA PRO A 84 -10.44 6.70 1.37
C PRO A 84 -11.00 7.31 2.66
N TYR A 85 -10.13 7.67 3.61
CA TYR A 85 -10.52 8.18 4.92
C TYR A 85 -10.40 9.71 4.92
N LYS A 86 -11.55 10.38 4.87
CA LYS A 86 -11.69 11.80 5.18
C LYS A 86 -11.94 12.02 6.68
#